data_AF-A0A6C0C9Z4-F1
#
_entry.id   AF-A0A6C0C9Z4-F1
#
_cell.length_a   1.000
_cell.length_b   1.000
_cell.length_c   1.000
_cell.angle_alpha   90.00
_cell.angle_beta   90.00
_cell.angle_gamma   90.00
#
_symmetry.space_group_name_H-M   'P 1'
#
loop_
_entity.id
_entity.type
_entity.pdbx_description
1 polymer ?
#
loop_
_entity_poly.entity_id
_entity_poly.type
_entity_poly.pdbx_seq_one_letter_code
_entity_poly.pdbx_strand_id
1 'polypeptide(L)'
;MSTCNIYHDGQENNGLITKIWGGAGWTFCHSVAFGYPIYPTDEQKVIYKDHFKSIGSVLPCRYCRDSYQKFIAEGETKLNDAVMLNRDTLTRWFFDIHNAVNNKLGVEYGVTYEDHVAKYESFRAKCSGANLNGCVTPLDYKAYSYKRLNQKDCPIISDELIGPFIRLAKIRGVDTFQFDFYNKFKKLNVDIYQCKKLDMWTERNHYCAKQINHMRESGIPSIETSGQWQGTPTIDELKLLLHFSSTLNFDEINGCIMTLLTNHFYLSIIISIYE
;
A
#
# COMPACT_ATOMS: atom_id res chain seq x y z
N MET A 1 13.11 24.87 -4.83
CA MET A 1 12.87 23.77 -5.78
C MET A 1 14.21 23.41 -6.39
N SER A 2 14.71 22.19 -6.19
CA SER A 2 15.85 21.74 -6.99
C SER A 2 15.41 21.68 -8.45
N THR A 3 16.17 22.28 -9.36
CA THR A 3 15.96 22.09 -10.79
C THR A 3 16.39 20.66 -11.12
N CYS A 4 15.42 19.77 -11.27
CA CYS A 4 15.69 18.42 -11.75
C CYS A 4 16.01 18.56 -13.25
N ASN A 5 17.29 18.50 -13.60
CA ASN A 5 17.69 18.48 -15.00
C ASN A 5 17.35 17.10 -15.57
N ILE A 6 16.36 17.04 -16.46
CA ILE A 6 15.84 15.80 -17.03
C ILE A 6 16.58 15.54 -18.34
N TYR A 7 17.47 14.56 -18.32
CA TYR A 7 18.22 14.08 -19.48
C TYR A 7 17.98 12.57 -19.64
N HIS A 8 18.02 12.08 -20.88
CA HIS A 8 17.94 10.63 -21.15
C HIS A 8 19.29 9.93 -20.92
N ASP A 9 20.36 10.70 -20.97
CA ASP A 9 21.76 10.35 -20.94
C ASP A 9 22.33 10.44 -19.51
N GLY A 10 23.22 9.50 -19.16
CA GLY A 10 23.92 9.48 -17.87
C GLY A 10 23.28 8.65 -16.74
N GLN A 11 22.16 7.96 -16.99
CA GLN A 11 21.49 7.05 -16.04
C GLN A 11 21.06 5.71 -16.66
N GLU A 12 21.78 5.25 -17.70
CA GLU A 12 21.39 4.16 -18.61
C GLU A 12 21.06 2.82 -17.92
N ASN A 13 21.55 2.62 -16.70
CA ASN A 13 21.36 1.39 -15.93
C ASN A 13 20.34 1.51 -14.78
N ASN A 14 19.70 2.67 -14.60
CA ASN A 14 18.74 2.88 -13.53
C ASN A 14 17.33 2.45 -13.95
N GLY A 15 16.59 1.85 -13.01
CA GLY A 15 15.15 1.63 -13.15
C GLY A 15 14.33 2.90 -12.87
N LEU A 16 13.01 2.82 -13.07
CA LEU A 16 12.07 3.86 -12.68
C LEU A 16 11.69 3.74 -11.20
N ILE A 17 11.45 4.88 -10.55
CA ILE A 17 11.04 4.96 -9.14
C ILE A 17 9.79 4.09 -8.91
N THR A 18 9.93 3.06 -8.06
CA THR A 18 8.89 2.05 -7.82
C THR A 18 7.58 2.63 -7.28
N LYS A 19 7.65 3.69 -6.47
CA LYS A 19 6.49 4.41 -5.94
C LYS A 19 5.69 5.19 -7.01
N ILE A 20 6.23 5.38 -8.22
CA ILE A 20 5.54 6.06 -9.34
C ILE A 20 4.77 5.05 -10.20
N TRP A 21 5.44 4.02 -10.69
CA TRP A 21 4.82 3.07 -11.64
C TRP A 21 4.13 1.89 -10.95
N GLY A 22 4.54 1.52 -9.73
CA GLY A 22 4.09 0.29 -9.07
C GLY A 22 2.57 0.22 -8.87
N GLY A 23 1.95 1.30 -8.37
CA GLY A 23 0.50 1.35 -8.18
C GLY A 23 -0.30 1.20 -9.46
N ALA A 24 0.18 1.79 -10.56
CA ALA A 24 -0.43 1.65 -11.88
C ALA A 24 -0.25 0.21 -12.42
N GLY A 25 0.95 -0.35 -12.27
CA GLY A 25 1.27 -1.73 -12.65
C GLY A 25 0.37 -2.74 -11.95
N TRP A 26 0.22 -2.65 -10.62
CA TRP A 26 -0.69 -3.50 -9.86
C TRP A 26 -2.15 -3.34 -10.31
N THR A 27 -2.63 -2.11 -10.46
CA THR A 27 -4.02 -1.85 -10.88
C THR A 27 -4.32 -2.48 -12.24
N PHE A 28 -3.40 -2.33 -13.21
CA PHE A 28 -3.54 -2.92 -14.53
C PHE A 28 -3.51 -4.45 -14.48
N CYS A 29 -2.50 -5.05 -13.84
CA CYS A 29 -2.33 -6.50 -13.84
C CYS A 29 -3.45 -7.23 -13.08
N HIS A 30 -3.96 -6.65 -11.98
CA HIS A 30 -5.17 -7.16 -11.33
C HIS A 30 -6.37 -7.04 -12.26
N SER A 31 -6.54 -5.91 -12.96
CA SER A 31 -7.63 -5.77 -13.95
C SER A 31 -7.55 -6.83 -15.07
N VAL A 32 -6.34 -7.17 -15.54
CA VAL A 32 -6.11 -8.27 -16.49
C VAL A 32 -6.55 -9.61 -15.88
N ALA A 33 -6.13 -9.93 -14.66
CA ALA A 33 -6.52 -11.17 -13.98
C ALA A 33 -8.05 -11.27 -13.81
N PHE A 34 -8.72 -10.20 -13.40
CA PHE A 34 -10.19 -10.17 -13.31
C PHE A 34 -10.86 -10.20 -14.69
N GLY A 35 -10.16 -9.81 -15.76
CA GLY A 35 -10.60 -9.97 -17.14
C GLY A 35 -10.60 -11.43 -17.64
N TYR A 36 -9.92 -12.33 -16.94
CA TYR A 36 -9.78 -13.73 -17.35
C TYR A 36 -11.14 -14.46 -17.41
N PRO A 37 -11.35 -15.39 -18.36
CA PRO A 37 -12.61 -16.11 -18.49
C PRO A 37 -12.92 -17.00 -17.28
N ILE A 38 -14.21 -17.21 -17.02
CA ILE A 38 -14.67 -18.17 -16.00
C ILE A 38 -14.36 -19.61 -16.45
N TYR A 39 -14.50 -19.87 -17.75
CA TYR A 39 -14.16 -21.14 -18.39
C TYR A 39 -13.15 -20.88 -19.52
N PRO A 40 -11.84 -20.79 -19.20
CA PRO A 40 -10.83 -20.45 -20.19
C PRO A 40 -10.54 -21.62 -21.15
N THR A 41 -10.34 -21.30 -22.43
CA THR A 41 -9.80 -22.24 -23.42
C THR A 41 -8.32 -22.49 -23.15
N ASP A 42 -7.76 -23.57 -23.69
CA ASP A 42 -6.34 -23.87 -23.50
C ASP A 42 -5.42 -22.81 -24.13
N GLU A 43 -5.84 -22.20 -25.24
CA GLU A 43 -5.15 -21.06 -25.83
C GLU A 43 -5.14 -19.85 -24.88
N GLN A 44 -6.27 -19.54 -24.25
CA GLN A 44 -6.36 -18.45 -23.27
C GLN A 44 -5.47 -18.71 -22.05
N LYS A 45 -5.41 -19.95 -21.55
CA LYS A 45 -4.50 -20.34 -20.47
C LYS A 45 -3.04 -20.06 -20.83
N VAL A 46 -2.62 -20.44 -22.04
CA VAL A 46 -1.25 -20.20 -22.53
C VAL A 46 -0.97 -18.70 -22.63
N ILE A 47 -1.85 -17.93 -23.26
CA ILE A 47 -1.68 -16.48 -23.44
C ILE A 47 -1.52 -15.77 -22.09
N TYR A 48 -2.39 -16.06 -21.11
CA TYR A 48 -2.32 -15.41 -19.80
C TYR A 48 -1.08 -15.87 -19.01
N LYS A 49 -0.74 -17.15 -19.06
CA LYS A 49 0.48 -17.67 -18.42
C LYS A 49 1.73 -16.99 -18.97
N ASP A 50 1.84 -16.84 -20.28
CA ASP A 50 2.99 -16.20 -20.92
C ASP A 50 3.00 -14.69 -20.70
N HIS A 51 1.83 -14.04 -20.65
CA HIS A 51 1.71 -12.64 -20.21
C HIS A 51 2.29 -12.43 -18.80
N PHE A 52 1.84 -13.23 -17.82
CA PHE A 52 2.28 -13.09 -16.43
C PHE A 52 3.73 -13.52 -16.21
N LYS A 53 4.27 -14.46 -17.01
CA LYS A 53 5.72 -14.71 -17.06
C LYS A 53 6.49 -13.50 -17.60
N SER A 54 6.01 -12.92 -18.70
CA SER A 54 6.68 -11.81 -19.39
C SER A 54 6.76 -10.55 -18.54
N ILE A 55 5.75 -10.29 -17.69
CA ILE A 55 5.79 -9.21 -16.69
C ILE A 55 7.11 -9.25 -15.91
N GLY A 56 7.54 -10.44 -15.45
CA GLY A 56 8.78 -10.62 -14.69
C GLY A 56 10.05 -10.19 -15.43
N SER A 57 10.02 -10.08 -16.75
CA SER A 57 11.15 -9.66 -17.57
C SER A 57 11.16 -8.16 -17.87
N VAL A 58 10.00 -7.49 -17.77
CA VAL A 58 9.83 -6.09 -18.23
C VAL A 58 9.60 -5.09 -17.11
N LEU A 59 9.50 -5.51 -15.84
CA LEU A 59 9.42 -4.54 -14.73
C LEU A 59 10.62 -3.58 -14.79
N PRO A 60 10.42 -2.26 -14.73
CA PRO A 60 11.48 -1.26 -14.89
C PRO A 60 12.29 -1.09 -13.59
N CYS A 61 12.67 -2.20 -12.97
CA CYS A 61 13.39 -2.28 -11.70
C CYS A 61 14.01 -3.67 -11.59
N ARG A 62 15.34 -3.78 -11.58
CA ARG A 62 16.06 -5.07 -11.55
C ARG A 62 15.64 -5.95 -10.37
N TYR A 63 15.72 -5.42 -9.15
CA TYR A 63 15.34 -6.15 -7.94
C TYR A 63 13.86 -6.58 -7.91
N CYS A 64 13.00 -5.83 -8.60
CA CYS A 64 11.59 -6.17 -8.75
C CYS A 64 11.42 -7.37 -9.67
N ARG A 65 12.15 -7.41 -10.81
CA ARG A 65 12.21 -8.58 -11.70
C ARG A 65 12.73 -9.81 -10.99
N ASP A 66 13.90 -9.70 -10.35
CA ASP A 66 14.56 -10.82 -9.67
C ASP A 66 13.63 -11.45 -8.62
N SER A 67 12.94 -10.63 -7.82
CA SER A 67 12.01 -11.13 -6.81
C SER A 67 10.71 -11.68 -7.38
N TYR A 68 10.13 -11.03 -8.39
CA TYR A 68 8.94 -11.56 -9.05
C TYR A 68 9.22 -12.92 -9.71
N GLN A 69 10.35 -13.06 -10.39
CA GLN A 69 10.78 -14.32 -11.00
C GLN A 69 10.94 -15.43 -9.95
N LYS A 70 11.51 -15.11 -8.79
CA LYS A 70 11.57 -16.04 -7.65
C LYS A 70 10.17 -16.46 -7.20
N PHE A 71 9.28 -15.50 -6.93
CA PHE A 71 7.91 -15.79 -6.46
C PHE A 71 7.15 -16.69 -7.44
N ILE A 72 7.20 -16.42 -8.74
CA ILE A 72 6.46 -17.26 -9.70
C ILE A 72 7.08 -18.64 -9.95
N ALA A 73 8.28 -18.92 -9.46
CA ALA A 73 8.98 -20.19 -9.67
C ALA A 73 8.76 -21.21 -8.54
N GLU A 74 8.50 -20.75 -7.31
CA GLU A 74 8.51 -21.59 -6.10
C GLU A 74 7.41 -21.24 -5.10
N GLY A 75 7.19 -22.13 -4.13
CA GLY A 75 6.24 -21.93 -3.03
C GLY A 75 4.78 -21.80 -3.47
N GLU A 76 3.97 -21.15 -2.64
CA GLU A 76 2.52 -20.97 -2.85
C GLU A 76 2.21 -20.03 -4.02
N THR A 77 3.15 -19.17 -4.40
CA THR A 77 3.00 -18.22 -5.50
C THR A 77 3.51 -18.75 -6.85
N LYS A 78 3.88 -20.04 -6.91
CA LYS A 78 4.34 -20.69 -8.13
C LYS A 78 3.28 -20.65 -9.24
N LEU A 79 3.67 -20.12 -10.40
CA LEU A 79 2.84 -20.07 -11.58
C LEU A 79 2.80 -21.43 -12.28
N ASN A 80 1.67 -22.13 -12.17
CA ASN A 80 1.45 -23.47 -12.74
C ASN A 80 0.07 -23.56 -13.42
N ASP A 81 -0.29 -24.74 -13.93
CA ASP A 81 -1.55 -24.90 -14.68
C ASP A 81 -2.80 -24.84 -13.79
N ALA A 82 -2.67 -25.11 -12.48
CA ALA A 82 -3.77 -24.97 -11.54
C ALA A 82 -4.17 -23.50 -11.33
N VAL A 83 -3.21 -22.57 -11.41
CA VAL A 83 -3.48 -21.12 -11.42
C VAL A 83 -4.38 -20.73 -12.59
N MET A 84 -4.21 -21.39 -13.74
CA MET A 84 -4.91 -21.07 -14.98
C MET A 84 -6.29 -21.72 -15.12
N LEU A 85 -6.76 -22.43 -14.08
CA LEU A 85 -8.02 -23.18 -14.12
C LEU A 85 -9.22 -22.30 -14.44
N ASN A 86 -9.35 -21.14 -13.79
CA ASN A 86 -10.44 -20.18 -14.00
C ASN A 86 -10.08 -18.80 -13.46
N ARG A 87 -11.01 -17.84 -13.55
CA ARG A 87 -10.85 -16.48 -13.02
C ARG A 87 -10.48 -16.45 -11.53
N ASP A 88 -11.14 -17.23 -10.68
CA ASP A 88 -10.88 -17.19 -9.23
C ASP A 88 -9.47 -17.65 -8.91
N THR A 89 -9.00 -18.75 -9.53
CA THR A 89 -7.65 -19.25 -9.30
C THR A 89 -6.58 -18.25 -9.74
N LEU A 90 -6.78 -17.58 -10.88
CA LEU A 90 -5.82 -16.60 -11.38
C LEU A 90 -5.81 -15.29 -10.55
N THR A 91 -6.99 -14.79 -10.19
CA THR A 91 -7.11 -13.56 -9.40
C THR A 91 -6.59 -13.74 -7.97
N ARG A 92 -6.84 -14.90 -7.35
CA ARG A 92 -6.26 -15.28 -6.06
C ARG A 92 -4.74 -15.39 -6.13
N TRP A 93 -4.22 -16.12 -7.10
CA TRP A 93 -2.76 -16.25 -7.28
C TRP A 93 -2.07 -14.88 -7.42
N PHE A 94 -2.64 -13.96 -8.21
CA PHE A 94 -2.01 -12.65 -8.39
C PHE A 94 -2.18 -11.75 -7.15
N PHE A 95 -3.23 -11.95 -6.36
CA PHE A 95 -3.36 -11.35 -5.02
C PHE A 95 -2.28 -11.88 -4.06
N ASP A 96 -1.99 -13.17 -4.08
CA ASP A 96 -0.92 -13.78 -3.26
C ASP A 96 0.47 -13.27 -3.67
N ILE A 97 0.72 -13.10 -4.97
CA ILE A 97 1.92 -12.42 -5.49
C ILE A 97 2.05 -10.99 -4.95
N HIS A 98 0.97 -10.23 -4.91
CA HIS A 98 0.97 -8.87 -4.37
C HIS A 98 1.30 -8.86 -2.87
N ASN A 99 0.76 -9.81 -2.12
CA ASN A 99 1.09 -9.96 -0.69
C ASN A 99 2.51 -10.44 -0.45
N ALA A 100 3.06 -11.33 -1.29
CA ALA A 100 4.47 -11.71 -1.22
C ALA A 100 5.40 -10.51 -1.40
N VAL A 101 5.05 -9.57 -2.29
CA VAL A 101 5.79 -8.30 -2.44
C VAL A 101 5.61 -7.40 -1.21
N ASN A 102 4.39 -7.27 -0.68
CA ASN A 102 4.13 -6.48 0.54
C ASN A 102 4.96 -7.00 1.72
N ASN A 103 4.99 -8.32 1.93
CA ASN A 103 5.79 -8.97 2.96
C ASN A 103 7.28 -8.72 2.78
N LYS A 104 7.79 -8.85 1.54
CA LYS A 104 9.19 -8.52 1.22
C LYS A 104 9.54 -7.07 1.56
N LEU A 105 8.60 -6.15 1.35
CA LEU A 105 8.79 -4.73 1.63
C LEU A 105 8.51 -4.36 3.09
N GLY A 106 8.10 -5.32 3.94
CA GLY A 106 7.78 -5.09 5.34
C GLY A 106 6.60 -4.13 5.53
N VAL A 107 5.60 -4.20 4.64
CA VAL A 107 4.40 -3.35 4.70
C VAL A 107 3.14 -4.20 4.69
N GLU A 108 2.08 -3.71 5.33
CA GLU A 108 0.80 -4.38 5.41
C GLU A 108 -0.34 -3.40 5.11
N TYR A 109 -1.41 -3.85 4.45
CA TYR A 109 -2.61 -3.05 4.16
C TYR A 109 -3.88 -3.66 4.78
N GLY A 110 -3.78 -4.87 5.34
CA GLY A 110 -4.88 -5.64 5.92
C GLY A 110 -6.04 -5.91 4.95
N VAL A 111 -5.81 -5.85 3.64
CA VAL A 111 -6.83 -6.08 2.59
C VAL A 111 -7.02 -7.58 2.44
N THR A 112 -8.25 -8.07 2.57
CA THR A 112 -8.55 -9.49 2.32
C THR A 112 -8.75 -9.76 0.83
N TYR A 113 -8.77 -11.03 0.43
CA TYR A 113 -9.10 -11.38 -0.95
C TYR A 113 -10.53 -10.94 -1.30
N GLU A 114 -11.47 -11.04 -0.36
CA GLU A 114 -12.86 -10.62 -0.55
C GLU A 114 -12.99 -9.10 -0.75
N ASP A 115 -12.24 -8.29 0.01
CA ASP A 115 -12.15 -6.84 -0.21
C ASP A 115 -11.64 -6.54 -1.63
N HIS A 116 -10.63 -7.29 -2.06
CA HIS A 116 -10.00 -7.15 -3.36
C HIS A 116 -10.97 -7.54 -4.50
N VAL A 117 -11.68 -8.65 -4.36
CA VAL A 117 -12.74 -9.07 -5.29
C VAL A 117 -13.84 -8.02 -5.35
N ALA A 118 -14.32 -7.52 -4.21
CA ALA A 118 -15.35 -6.49 -4.16
C ALA A 118 -14.93 -5.20 -4.89
N LYS A 119 -13.65 -4.83 -4.79
CA LYS A 119 -13.07 -3.70 -5.52
C LYS A 119 -13.07 -3.94 -7.03
N TYR A 120 -12.46 -5.02 -7.51
CA TYR A 120 -12.29 -5.23 -8.95
C TYR A 120 -13.59 -5.64 -9.67
N GLU A 121 -14.49 -6.37 -9.01
CA GLU A 121 -15.82 -6.64 -9.58
C GLU A 121 -16.72 -5.40 -9.59
N SER A 122 -16.41 -4.35 -8.80
CA SER A 122 -17.04 -3.04 -8.98
C SER A 122 -16.64 -2.36 -10.29
N PHE A 123 -15.57 -2.80 -10.94
CA PHE A 123 -15.10 -2.28 -12.24
C PHE A 123 -15.64 -3.08 -13.43
N ARG A 124 -16.32 -4.21 -13.19
CA ARG A 124 -16.89 -5.05 -14.24
C ARG A 124 -17.87 -4.24 -15.09
N ALA A 125 -17.69 -4.26 -16.40
CA ALA A 125 -18.61 -3.60 -17.31
C ALA A 125 -20.02 -4.24 -17.23
N LYS A 126 -20.99 -3.51 -16.66
CA LYS A 126 -22.40 -3.88 -16.64
C LYS A 126 -23.15 -3.13 -17.74
N CYS A 127 -23.14 -3.71 -18.94
CA CYS A 127 -23.69 -3.05 -20.12
C CYS A 127 -25.22 -2.97 -20.03
N SER A 128 -25.76 -1.76 -20.16
CA SER A 128 -27.19 -1.54 -20.43
C SER A 128 -27.49 -1.43 -21.93
N GLY A 129 -26.45 -1.49 -22.76
CA GLY A 129 -26.50 -1.50 -24.22
C GLY A 129 -25.08 -1.47 -24.82
N ALA A 130 -25.00 -1.56 -26.14
CA ALA A 130 -23.75 -1.42 -26.89
C ALA A 130 -23.93 -0.36 -27.99
N ASN A 131 -22.87 0.41 -28.27
CA ASN A 131 -22.79 1.26 -29.44
C ASN A 131 -21.52 0.92 -30.24
N LEU A 132 -21.28 1.67 -31.34
CA LEU A 132 -20.14 1.44 -32.23
C LEU A 132 -18.77 1.48 -31.51
N ASN A 133 -18.68 2.19 -30.39
CA ASN A 133 -17.45 2.41 -29.62
C ASN A 133 -17.37 1.54 -28.36
N GLY A 134 -18.35 0.67 -28.11
CA GLY A 134 -18.29 -0.34 -27.04
C GLY A 134 -19.49 -0.37 -26.09
N CYS A 135 -19.26 -0.92 -24.91
CA CYS A 135 -20.25 -1.13 -23.85
C CYS A 135 -20.64 0.19 -23.16
N VAL A 136 -21.94 0.44 -23.04
CA VAL A 136 -22.46 1.58 -22.26
C VAL A 136 -22.89 1.09 -20.88
N THR A 137 -22.14 1.51 -19.86
CA THR A 137 -22.45 1.25 -18.45
C THR A 137 -23.29 2.40 -17.87
N PRO A 138 -24.33 2.14 -17.04
CA PRO A 138 -25.10 3.17 -16.33
C PRO A 138 -24.24 4.16 -15.54
N LEU A 139 -24.65 5.43 -15.48
CA LEU A 139 -23.87 6.53 -14.88
C LEU A 139 -23.68 6.36 -13.36
N ASP A 140 -24.72 5.92 -12.66
CA ASP A 140 -24.70 5.61 -11.23
C ASP A 140 -23.69 4.50 -10.92
N TYR A 141 -23.67 3.43 -11.72
CA TYR A 141 -22.71 2.35 -11.59
C TYR A 141 -21.28 2.82 -11.90
N LYS A 142 -21.08 3.62 -12.95
CA LYS A 142 -19.77 4.25 -13.23
C LYS A 142 -19.29 5.10 -12.06
N ALA A 143 -20.18 5.91 -11.46
CA ALA A 143 -19.83 6.72 -10.30
C ALA A 143 -19.41 5.85 -9.10
N TYR A 144 -20.07 4.73 -8.86
CA TYR A 144 -19.67 3.75 -7.85
C TYR A 144 -18.27 3.17 -8.15
N SER A 145 -18.00 2.74 -9.39
CA SER A 145 -16.68 2.24 -9.82
C SER A 145 -15.58 3.28 -9.63
N TYR A 146 -15.81 4.55 -10.00
CA TYR A 146 -14.83 5.62 -9.81
C TYR A 146 -14.56 5.91 -8.32
N LYS A 147 -15.59 5.86 -7.47
CA LYS A 147 -15.41 5.98 -6.01
C LYS A 147 -14.50 4.84 -5.49
N ARG A 148 -14.73 3.60 -5.91
CA ARG A 148 -13.91 2.44 -5.53
C ARG A 148 -12.48 2.51 -6.08
N LEU A 149 -12.27 3.06 -7.28
CA LEU A 149 -10.94 3.30 -7.85
C LEU A 149 -10.15 4.33 -7.03
N ASN A 150 -10.81 5.42 -6.62
CA ASN A 150 -10.20 6.53 -5.92
C ASN A 150 -10.01 6.28 -4.41
N GLN A 151 -10.71 5.29 -3.84
CA GLN A 151 -10.46 4.79 -2.49
C GLN A 151 -9.13 4.04 -2.44
N LYS A 152 -8.10 4.71 -1.93
CA LYS A 152 -6.76 4.16 -1.72
C LYS A 152 -6.64 3.59 -0.31
N ASP A 153 -6.29 2.31 -0.22
CA ASP A 153 -5.89 1.69 1.04
C ASP A 153 -4.50 2.18 1.42
N CYS A 154 -4.36 2.73 2.62
CA CYS A 154 -3.07 3.14 3.17
C CYS A 154 -2.51 2.05 4.10
N PRO A 155 -1.16 1.90 4.19
CA PRO A 155 -0.53 0.89 5.04
C PRO A 155 -1.04 0.95 6.48
N ILE A 156 -1.06 -0.18 7.16
CA ILE A 156 -1.50 -0.31 8.55
C ILE A 156 -0.31 -0.63 9.46
N ILE A 157 -0.43 -0.21 10.72
CA ILE A 157 0.49 -0.58 11.80
C ILE A 157 -0.33 -1.06 12.99
N SER A 158 0.16 -2.08 13.69
CA SER A 158 -0.44 -2.58 14.91
C SER A 158 -0.36 -1.56 16.05
N ASP A 159 -1.39 -1.57 16.92
CA ASP A 159 -1.44 -0.69 18.10
C ASP A 159 -0.20 -0.84 19.00
N GLU A 160 0.35 -2.06 19.09
CA GLU A 160 1.52 -2.40 19.89
C GLU A 160 2.76 -1.57 19.52
N LEU A 161 2.94 -1.25 18.24
CA LEU A 161 4.11 -0.50 17.75
C LEU A 161 3.94 1.02 17.89
N ILE A 162 2.71 1.51 18.10
CA ILE A 162 2.42 2.95 18.09
C ILE A 162 2.68 3.59 19.45
N GLY A 163 2.54 2.83 20.54
CA GLY A 163 2.64 3.32 21.92
C GLY A 163 3.81 4.30 22.18
N PRO A 164 5.06 3.96 21.84
CA PRO A 164 6.23 4.84 22.04
C PRO A 164 6.10 6.20 21.35
N PHE A 165 5.42 6.26 20.20
CA PHE A 165 5.31 7.46 19.38
C PHE A 165 4.21 8.41 19.83
N ILE A 166 3.20 7.93 20.59
CA ILE A 166 2.13 8.78 21.12
C ILE A 166 2.70 9.88 22.02
N ARG A 167 3.62 9.51 22.91
CA ARG A 167 4.26 10.47 23.80
C ARG A 167 5.22 11.39 23.06
N LEU A 168 5.96 10.85 22.09
CA LEU A 168 6.82 11.65 21.24
C LEU A 168 6.02 12.73 20.49
N ALA A 169 4.88 12.37 19.90
CA ALA A 169 3.98 13.32 19.22
C ALA A 169 3.54 14.47 20.13
N LYS A 170 3.16 14.17 21.38
CA LYS A 170 2.76 15.20 22.36
C LYS A 170 3.89 16.18 22.67
N ILE A 171 5.08 15.65 22.97
CA ILE A 171 6.24 16.48 23.39
C ILE A 171 6.80 17.28 22.21
N ARG A 172 6.67 16.76 20.99
CA ARG A 172 7.04 17.45 19.76
C ARG A 172 5.97 18.44 19.28
N GLY A 173 4.88 18.63 20.04
CA GLY A 173 3.87 19.65 19.76
C GLY A 173 2.96 19.31 18.58
N VAL A 174 2.69 18.03 18.31
CA VAL A 174 1.66 17.65 17.34
C VAL A 174 0.29 18.14 17.83
N ASP A 175 -0.46 18.82 16.96
CA ASP A 175 -1.76 19.39 17.30
C ASP A 175 -2.73 18.36 17.87
N THR A 176 -3.54 18.76 18.86
CA THR A 176 -4.41 17.86 19.61
C THR A 176 -5.43 17.12 18.74
N PHE A 177 -5.97 17.77 17.70
CA PHE A 177 -6.94 17.15 16.78
C PHE A 177 -6.35 15.97 15.99
N GLN A 178 -5.02 15.90 15.84
CA GLN A 178 -4.36 14.77 15.17
C GLN A 178 -4.49 13.46 15.96
N PHE A 179 -4.79 13.54 17.26
CA PHE A 179 -5.02 12.38 18.10
C PHE A 179 -6.47 11.88 18.04
N ASP A 180 -7.38 12.57 17.33
CA ASP A 180 -8.81 12.24 17.34
C ASP A 180 -9.08 10.81 16.83
N PHE A 181 -8.44 10.40 15.74
CA PHE A 181 -8.56 9.03 15.24
C PHE A 181 -8.05 8.01 16.26
N TYR A 182 -6.84 8.23 16.80
CA TYR A 182 -6.25 7.38 17.84
C TYR A 182 -7.17 7.24 19.05
N ASN A 183 -7.62 8.35 19.60
CA ASN A 183 -8.50 8.39 20.77
C ASN A 183 -9.83 7.68 20.50
N LYS A 184 -10.43 7.88 19.31
CA LYS A 184 -11.67 7.20 18.91
C LYS A 184 -11.44 5.69 18.77
N PHE A 185 -10.36 5.27 18.12
CA PHE A 185 -9.98 3.86 17.99
C PHE A 185 -9.83 3.20 19.36
N LYS A 186 -9.07 3.81 20.29
CA LYS A 186 -8.87 3.27 21.64
C LYS A 186 -10.17 3.16 22.44
N LYS A 187 -11.13 4.08 22.25
CA LYS A 187 -12.45 4.03 22.91
C LYS A 187 -13.35 2.90 22.39
N LEU A 188 -13.21 2.53 21.12
CA LEU A 188 -14.02 1.48 20.50
C LEU A 188 -13.64 0.08 20.99
N ASN A 189 -12.43 -0.10 21.50
CA ASN A 189 -11.90 -1.40 21.97
C ASN A 189 -12.06 -2.51 20.92
N VAL A 190 -11.71 -2.19 19.67
CA VAL A 190 -11.71 -3.09 18.53
C VAL A 190 -10.29 -3.27 18.01
N ASP A 191 -10.04 -4.36 17.28
CA ASP A 191 -8.80 -4.49 16.52
C ASP A 191 -8.86 -3.65 15.21
N ILE A 192 -7.70 -3.52 14.54
CA ILE A 192 -7.61 -2.72 13.32
C ILE A 192 -8.48 -3.28 12.19
N TYR A 193 -8.61 -4.60 12.07
CA TYR A 193 -9.40 -5.28 11.04
C TYR A 193 -10.91 -5.09 11.24
N GLN A 194 -11.36 -5.05 12.49
CA GLN A 194 -12.71 -4.68 12.87
C GLN A 194 -12.98 -3.20 12.59
N CYS A 195 -12.02 -2.31 12.91
CA CYS A 195 -12.12 -0.88 12.63
C CYS A 195 -12.29 -0.60 11.12
N LYS A 196 -11.69 -1.41 10.24
CA LYS A 196 -11.85 -1.30 8.77
C LYS A 196 -13.29 -1.32 8.29
N LYS A 197 -14.19 -1.94 9.06
CA LYS A 197 -15.61 -2.08 8.73
C LYS A 197 -16.45 -0.87 9.14
N LEU A 198 -15.84 0.13 9.80
CA LEU A 198 -16.50 1.33 10.29
C LEU A 198 -16.31 2.52 9.33
N ASP A 199 -17.26 3.45 9.31
CA ASP A 199 -17.24 4.61 8.40
C ASP A 199 -15.97 5.47 8.55
N MET A 200 -15.46 5.59 9.77
CA MET A 200 -14.24 6.35 10.07
C MET A 200 -12.99 5.82 9.36
N TRP A 201 -12.99 4.55 8.92
CA TRP A 201 -11.85 3.98 8.20
C TRP A 201 -11.65 4.65 6.83
N THR A 202 -12.74 5.03 6.17
CA THR A 202 -12.69 5.73 4.89
C THR A 202 -12.07 7.12 5.05
N GLU A 203 -12.44 7.83 6.12
CA GLU A 203 -11.87 9.14 6.47
C GLU A 203 -10.38 9.02 6.78
N ARG A 204 -9.98 8.00 7.56
CA ARG A 204 -8.57 7.69 7.83
C ARG A 204 -7.78 7.46 6.56
N ASN A 205 -8.26 6.62 5.65
CA ASN A 205 -7.56 6.35 4.39
C ASN A 205 -7.43 7.60 3.53
N HIS A 206 -8.45 8.46 3.49
CA HIS A 206 -8.37 9.74 2.80
C HIS A 206 -7.30 10.65 3.41
N TYR A 207 -7.29 10.78 4.74
CA TYR A 207 -6.30 11.56 5.47
C TYR A 207 -4.87 11.06 5.21
N CYS A 208 -4.62 9.76 5.44
CA CYS A 208 -3.31 9.16 5.25
C CYS A 208 -2.82 9.30 3.81
N ALA A 209 -3.68 9.09 2.81
CA ALA A 209 -3.30 9.25 1.41
C ALA A 209 -2.87 10.69 1.09
N LYS A 210 -3.60 11.68 1.62
CA LYS A 210 -3.25 13.10 1.47
C LYS A 210 -1.93 13.42 2.16
N GLN A 211 -1.75 12.96 3.39
CA GLN A 211 -0.53 13.17 4.17
C GLN A 211 0.71 12.54 3.50
N ILE A 212 0.60 11.30 3.01
CA ILE A 212 1.68 10.61 2.28
C ILE A 212 2.04 11.37 0.99
N ASN A 213 1.04 11.85 0.23
CA ASN A 213 1.31 12.63 -0.99
C ASN A 213 1.97 13.97 -0.66
N HIS A 214 1.49 14.67 0.37
CA HIS A 214 2.12 15.91 0.83
C HIS A 214 3.60 15.71 1.16
N MET A 215 3.94 14.64 1.89
CA MET A 215 5.32 14.31 2.21
C MET A 215 6.15 14.05 0.96
N ARG A 216 5.61 13.29 -0.01
CA ARG A 216 6.30 12.97 -1.27
C ARG A 216 6.54 14.20 -2.15
N GLU A 217 5.51 15.02 -2.33
CA GLU A 217 5.55 16.22 -3.18
C GLU A 217 6.44 17.31 -2.58
N SER A 218 6.53 17.36 -1.25
CA SER A 218 7.32 18.37 -0.52
C SER A 218 8.73 17.88 -0.16
N GLY A 219 9.06 16.62 -0.44
CA GLY A 219 10.36 16.03 -0.09
C GLY A 219 10.59 15.88 1.42
N ILE A 220 9.52 15.67 2.20
CA ILE A 220 9.59 15.52 3.66
C ILE A 220 10.01 14.07 3.97
N PRO A 221 11.11 13.86 4.71
CA PRO A 221 11.53 12.52 5.09
C PRO A 221 10.61 11.94 6.17
N SER A 222 10.62 10.62 6.27
CA SER A 222 9.87 9.89 7.30
C SER A 222 10.58 9.91 8.65
N ILE A 223 11.91 9.93 8.65
CA ILE A 223 12.78 9.93 9.83
C ILE A 223 13.59 11.22 9.84
N GLU A 224 13.72 11.84 11.02
CA GLU A 224 14.61 12.98 11.23
C GLU A 224 16.06 12.58 10.99
N THR A 225 16.73 13.25 10.05
CA THR A 225 18.10 12.92 9.65
C THR A 225 19.15 13.67 10.46
N SER A 226 18.76 14.71 11.21
CA SER A 226 19.66 15.54 11.99
C SER A 226 18.93 16.25 13.14
N GLY A 227 19.68 16.96 13.99
CA GLY A 227 19.15 17.74 15.09
C GLY A 227 18.73 16.91 16.31
N GLN A 228 18.03 17.56 17.24
CA GLN A 228 17.67 16.98 18.53
C GLN A 228 16.88 15.67 18.43
N TRP A 229 16.10 15.47 17.35
CA TRP A 229 15.20 14.33 17.18
C TRP A 229 15.71 13.30 16.18
N GLN A 230 17.00 13.36 15.82
CA GLN A 230 17.63 12.46 14.86
C GLN A 230 17.32 10.98 15.17
N GLY A 231 16.94 10.23 14.13
CA GLY A 231 16.60 8.81 14.19
C GLY A 231 15.17 8.52 14.69
N THR A 232 14.36 9.55 14.95
CA THR A 232 12.94 9.41 15.29
C THR A 232 12.05 9.84 14.12
N PRO A 233 10.76 9.44 14.08
CA PRO A 233 9.85 9.86 13.01
C PRO A 233 9.66 11.38 12.98
N THR A 234 9.55 11.97 11.79
CA THR A 234 9.23 13.40 11.63
C THR A 234 7.83 13.74 12.14
N ILE A 235 7.50 15.03 12.32
CA ILE A 235 6.15 15.45 12.73
C ILE A 235 5.08 14.91 11.76
N ASP A 236 5.36 14.93 10.46
CA ASP A 236 4.44 14.43 9.45
C ASP A 236 4.28 12.91 9.46
N GLU A 237 5.34 12.18 9.79
CA GLU A 237 5.28 10.74 10.02
C GLU A 237 4.53 10.40 11.32
N LEU A 238 4.70 11.20 12.38
CA LEU A 238 3.95 11.05 13.64
C LEU A 238 2.44 11.21 13.42
N LYS A 239 2.02 12.14 12.55
CA LYS A 239 0.60 12.27 12.16
C LYS A 239 0.07 10.99 11.51
N LEU A 240 0.86 10.31 10.69
CA LEU A 240 0.48 9.02 10.10
C LEU A 240 0.39 7.92 11.17
N LEU A 241 1.34 7.87 12.09
CA LEU A 241 1.36 6.89 13.19
C LEU A 241 0.14 7.03 14.10
N LEU A 242 -0.32 8.26 14.37
CA LEU A 242 -1.58 8.54 15.08
C LEU A 242 -2.83 8.03 14.34
N HIS A 243 -2.71 7.75 13.04
CA HIS A 243 -3.75 7.15 12.20
C HIS A 243 -3.48 5.68 11.89
N PHE A 244 -2.63 5.03 12.69
CA PHE A 244 -2.23 3.62 12.53
C PHE A 244 -1.66 3.34 11.14
N SER A 245 -0.94 4.30 10.56
CA SER A 245 -0.35 4.23 9.22
C SER A 245 1.08 4.72 9.23
N SER A 246 1.84 4.46 8.17
CA SER A 246 3.19 4.96 8.03
C SER A 246 3.68 4.86 6.59
N THR A 247 4.72 5.63 6.28
CA THR A 247 5.53 5.44 5.08
C THR A 247 6.74 4.52 5.28
N LEU A 248 7.03 4.17 6.54
CA LEU A 248 8.09 3.26 6.98
C LEU A 248 7.64 1.81 6.91
N ASN A 249 8.58 0.91 6.66
CA ASN A 249 8.38 -0.53 6.84
C ASN A 249 8.60 -0.96 8.30
N PHE A 250 8.29 -2.23 8.61
CA PHE A 250 8.42 -2.76 9.98
C PHE A 250 9.84 -2.62 10.57
N ASP A 251 10.89 -2.85 9.79
CA ASP A 251 12.27 -2.75 10.28
C ASP A 251 12.64 -1.30 10.60
N GLU A 252 12.21 -0.35 9.77
CA GLU A 252 12.43 1.08 9.97
C GLU A 252 11.68 1.60 11.20
N ILE A 253 10.44 1.14 11.43
CA ILE A 253 9.67 1.44 12.65
C ILE A 253 10.39 0.91 13.88
N ASN A 254 10.84 -0.35 13.85
CA ASN A 254 11.60 -0.94 14.95
C ASN A 254 12.92 -0.18 15.19
N GLY A 255 13.61 0.27 14.14
CA GLY A 255 14.77 1.13 14.25
C GLY A 255 14.47 2.46 14.97
N CYS A 256 13.33 3.07 14.68
CA CYS A 256 12.86 4.27 15.40
C CYS A 256 12.55 3.97 16.87
N ILE A 257 11.89 2.85 17.18
CA ILE A 257 11.61 2.42 18.57
C ILE A 257 12.92 2.21 19.32
N MET A 258 13.88 1.49 18.73
CA MET A 258 15.19 1.26 19.34
C MET A 258 15.95 2.55 19.61
N THR A 259 15.84 3.53 18.69
CA THR A 259 16.41 4.87 18.90
C THR A 259 15.80 5.56 20.13
N LEU A 260 14.48 5.50 20.30
CA LEU A 260 13.80 6.07 21.47
C LEU A 260 14.20 5.39 22.77
N LEU A 261 14.40 4.07 22.75
CA LEU A 261 14.69 3.29 23.95
C LEU A 261 16.16 3.36 24.39
N THR A 262 17.09 3.52 23.44
CA THR A 262 18.53 3.46 23.73
C THR A 262 19.16 4.82 23.96
N ASN A 263 18.55 5.90 23.44
CA ASN A 263 19.04 7.24 23.67
C ASN A 263 18.55 7.76 25.02
N HIS A 264 19.48 7.98 25.95
CA HIS A 264 19.16 8.43 27.32
C HIS A 264 18.33 9.72 27.36
N PHE A 265 18.53 10.65 26.40
CA PHE A 265 17.75 11.87 26.32
C PHE A 265 16.29 11.59 25.92
N TYR A 266 16.04 10.75 24.92
CA TYR A 266 14.68 10.38 24.52
C TYR A 266 14.01 9.54 25.61
N LEU A 267 14.74 8.57 26.16
CA LEU A 267 14.23 7.69 27.21
C LEU A 267 13.84 8.48 28.45
N SER A 268 14.68 9.43 28.91
CA SER A 268 14.34 10.29 30.04
C SER A 268 13.09 11.12 29.72
N ILE A 269 12.97 11.69 28.53
CA ILE A 269 11.79 12.45 28.10
C ILE A 269 10.53 11.57 28.00
N ILE A 270 10.66 10.29 27.65
CA ILE A 270 9.55 9.34 27.50
C ILE A 270 9.17 8.67 28.83
N ILE A 271 10.07 8.62 29.82
CA ILE A 271 9.81 8.06 31.16
C ILE A 271 9.45 9.15 32.18
N SER A 272 10.17 10.28 32.23
CA SER A 272 10.17 11.35 33.26
C SER A 272 8.88 12.19 33.42
N ILE A 273 7.75 11.72 32.92
CA ILE A 273 6.41 12.35 33.10
C ILE A 273 5.42 11.26 33.52
N TYR A 274 5.94 10.15 34.07
CA TYR A 274 5.19 9.21 34.90
C TYR A 274 5.44 9.46 36.40
N GLU A 275 6.11 10.58 36.72
CA GLU A 275 5.96 11.35 37.96
C GLU A 275 5.22 12.64 37.62
#